data_AF-A0A4D4N1P6-F1
#
_entry.id   AF-A0A4D4N1P6-F1
#
_cell.length_a   1.000
_cell.length_b   1.000
_cell.length_c   1.000
_cell.angle_alpha   90.00
_cell.angle_beta   90.00
_cell.angle_gamma   90.00
#
_symmetry.space_group_name_H-M   'P 1'
#
loop_
_entity.id
_entity.type
_entity.pdbx_description
1 polymer ?
#
loop_
_entity_poly.entity_id
_entity_poly.type
_entity_poly.pdbx_seq_one_letter_code
_entity_poly.pdbx_strand_id
1 'polypeptide(L)' 'MVPLTGKWLDFLEADIEIFTEPAAQGKALSGGFRAELLVPGPLVNGRRLDAFDGRWTVRRGLVATAVTVPHH' A
#
# COMPACT_ATOMS: atom_id res chain seq x y z
N MET A 1 4.23 -3.02 12.35
CA MET A 1 3.23 -2.21 13.05
C MET A 1 1.87 -2.60 12.48
N VAL A 2 0.95 -3.07 13.32
CA VAL A 2 -0.43 -3.46 12.93
C VAL A 2 -1.35 -2.30 13.29
N PRO A 3 -2.20 -1.87 12.35
CA PRO A 3 -3.64 -1.97 12.60
C PRO A 3 -4.34 -2.45 11.31
N LEU A 4 -5.13 -3.52 11.31
CA LEU A 4 -6.59 -3.36 11.47
C LEU A 4 -7.35 -4.64 11.86
N THR A 5 -6.68 -5.76 12.17
CA THR A 5 -7.37 -7.02 12.55
C THR A 5 -6.69 -7.84 13.64
N GLY A 6 -5.49 -7.46 14.09
CA GLY A 6 -4.71 -8.32 14.98
C GLY A 6 -4.36 -9.69 14.36
N LYS A 7 -4.54 -9.85 13.04
CA LYS A 7 -4.16 -11.05 12.29
C LYS A 7 -3.04 -10.69 11.32
N TRP A 8 -2.08 -11.59 11.21
CA TRP A 8 -1.03 -11.55 10.20
C TRP A 8 -1.67 -11.59 8.82
N LEU A 9 -1.23 -10.70 7.93
CA LEU A 9 -1.33 -10.93 6.50
C LEU A 9 -0.02 -11.61 6.11
N ASP A 10 -0.09 -12.83 5.58
CA ASP A 10 1.10 -13.47 5.01
C ASP A 10 1.43 -12.81 3.66
N PHE A 11 2.70 -12.83 3.26
CA PHE A 11 3.19 -12.19 2.04
C PHE A 11 2.54 -12.75 0.76
N LEU A 12 1.99 -13.97 0.82
CA LEU A 12 1.31 -14.63 -0.30
C LEU A 12 -0.18 -14.25 -0.42
N GLU A 13 -0.72 -13.49 0.53
CA GLU A 13 -2.15 -13.17 0.59
C GLU A 13 -2.49 -11.86 -0.14
N ALA A 14 -1.54 -11.28 -0.86
CA ALA A 14 -1.75 -10.09 -1.67
C ALA A 14 -0.98 -10.11 -2.99
N ASP A 15 -1.62 -9.62 -4.05
CA ASP A 15 -0.95 -9.26 -5.31
C ASP A 15 -0.65 -7.75 -5.32
N ILE A 16 0.54 -7.36 -5.75
CA ILE A 16 1.00 -5.96 -5.70
C ILE A 16 1.36 -5.47 -7.11
N GLU A 17 0.55 -4.54 -7.61
CA GLU A 17 0.85 -3.80 -8.83
C GLU A 17 1.56 -2.48 -8.49
N ILE A 18 2.67 -2.18 -9.16
CA ILE A 18 3.49 -0.98 -8.91
C ILE A 18 3.45 -0.06 -10.13
N PHE A 19 3.15 1.22 -9.88
CA PHE A 19 3.10 2.26 -10.89
C PHE A 19 4.17 3.30 -10.62
N THR A 20 4.90 3.73 -11.65
CA THR A 20 5.93 4.76 -11.51
C THR A 20 5.41 6.09 -12.04
N GLU A 21 5.57 7.16 -11.27
CA GLU A 21 5.28 8.51 -11.76
C GLU A 21 6.44 9.02 -12.63
N PRO A 22 6.17 9.85 -13.65
CA PRO A 22 7.22 10.48 -14.44
C PRO A 22 8.18 11.27 -13.55
N ALA A 23 9.45 10.88 -13.57
CA ALA A 23 10.49 11.60 -12.84
C ALA A 23 10.85 12.89 -13.58
N ALA A 24 10.52 14.05 -13.01
CA ALA A 24 11.13 15.32 -13.44
C ALA A 24 12.60 15.36 -13.02
N GLN A 25 13.46 16.02 -13.79
CA GLN A 25 14.89 16.12 -13.45
C GLN A 25 15.08 16.68 -12.03
N GLY A 26 15.92 16.00 -11.24
CA GLY A 26 16.21 16.37 -9.85
C GLY A 26 15.12 16.02 -8.82
N LYS A 27 13.97 15.46 -9.24
CA LYS A 27 13.00 14.86 -8.31
C LYS A 27 13.38 13.43 -7.97
N ALA A 28 12.89 12.95 -6.83
CA ALA A 28 13.02 11.54 -6.52
C ALA A 28 12.12 10.69 -7.38
N LEU A 29 12.54 9.43 -7.49
CA LEU A 29 11.67 8.38 -7.97
C LEU A 29 10.53 8.19 -6.95
N SER A 30 9.30 8.19 -7.46
CA SER A 30 8.09 7.96 -6.69
C SER A 30 7.04 7.30 -7.55
N GLY A 31 6.00 6.80 -6.89
CA GLY A 31 4.91 6.16 -7.57
C GLY A 31 3.80 5.71 -6.64
N GLY A 32 2.82 5.04 -7.24
CA GLY A 32 1.75 4.35 -6.53
C GLY A 32 1.99 2.86 -6.49
N PHE A 33 1.28 2.17 -5.62
CA PHE A 33 1.06 0.74 -5.73
C PHE A 33 -0.36 0.41 -5.32
N ARG A 34 -0.89 -0.70 -5.83
CA ARG A 34 -2.16 -1.27 -5.40
C ARG A 34 -1.89 -2.69 -4.90
N ALA A 35 -2.33 -2.97 -3.68
CA ALA A 35 -2.24 -4.30 -3.08
C ALA A 35 -3.64 -4.90 -3.02
N GLU A 36 -3.93 -5.85 -3.90
CA GLU A 36 -5.20 -6.60 -3.90
C GLU A 36 -5.07 -7.82 -3.00
N LEU A 37 -6.03 -8.02 -2.09
CA LEU A 37 -6.02 -9.11 -1.13
C LEU A 37 -6.62 -10.37 -1.76
N LEU A 38 -5.85 -11.45 -1.75
CA LEU A 38 -6.26 -12.77 -2.23
C LEU A 38 -7.06 -13.57 -1.19
N VAL A 39 -7.25 -12.97 -0.01
CA VAL A 39 -8.04 -13.48 1.11
C VAL A 39 -9.02 -12.40 1.58
N PRO A 40 -10.09 -12.76 2.32
CA PRO A 40 -11.01 -11.77 2.85
C PRO A 40 -10.30 -10.74 3.74
N GLY A 41 -10.22 -9.50 3.26
CA GLY A 41 -9.52 -8.44 3.97
C GLY A 41 -10.27 -7.87 5.18
N PRO A 42 -9.68 -6.89 5.88
CA PRO A 42 -10.21 -6.39 7.14
C PRO A 42 -11.54 -5.66 6.97
N LEU A 43 -12.37 -5.68 8.02
CA LEU A 43 -13.50 -4.77 8.16
C LEU A 43 -13.01 -3.47 8.77
N VAL A 44 -13.22 -2.35 8.07
CA VAL A 44 -12.89 -1.00 8.53
C VAL A 44 -14.14 -0.15 8.41
N ASN A 45 -14.58 0.45 9.53
CA ASN A 45 -15.83 1.23 9.61
C ASN A 45 -17.04 0.50 8.97
N GLY A 46 -17.16 -0.80 9.20
CA GLY A 46 -18.24 -1.62 8.65
C GLY A 46 -18.11 -2.01 7.17
N ARG A 47 -17.07 -1.56 6.46
CA ARG A 47 -16.78 -1.94 5.08
C ARG A 47 -15.61 -2.91 5.02
N ARG A 48 -15.77 -4.00 4.25
CA ARG A 48 -14.63 -4.89 3.97
C ARG A 48 -13.73 -4.24 2.94
N LEU A 49 -12.44 -4.18 3.23
CA LEU A 49 -11.42 -3.78 2.27
C LEU A 49 -10.91 -5.03 1.57
N ASP A 50 -10.92 -5.00 0.24
CA ASP A 50 -10.38 -6.02 -0.65
C ASP A 50 -9.05 -5.58 -1.28
N ALA A 51 -8.77 -4.28 -1.27
CA ALA A 51 -7.50 -3.73 -1.74
C ALA A 51 -7.07 -2.51 -0.91
N PHE A 52 -5.77 -2.22 -1.02
CA PHE A 52 -5.14 -1.02 -0.49
C PHE A 52 -4.42 -0.26 -1.60
N ASP A 53 -4.66 1.04 -1.67
CA ASP A 53 -3.88 1.93 -2.51
C ASP A 53 -2.79 2.62 -1.67
N GLY A 54 -1.56 2.59 -2.16
CA GLY A 54 -0.39 3.09 -1.47
C GLY A 54 0.52 3.93 -2.33
N ARG A 55 1.50 4.55 -1.68
CA ARG A 55 2.51 5.43 -2.27
C ARG A 55 3.89 4.93 -1.90
N TRP A 56 4.84 5.13 -2.81
CA TRP A 56 6.25 4.85 -2.55
C TRP A 56 7.15 5.97 -3.05
N THR A 57 8.34 6.09 -2.46
CA THR A 57 9.41 6.97 -2.94
C THR A 57 10.79 6.40 -2.61
N VAL A 58 11.78 6.76 -3.44
CA VAL A 58 13.20 6.44 -3.22
C VAL A 58 14.00 7.72 -3.10
N ARG A 59 14.59 7.98 -1.93
CA ARG A 59 15.42 9.16 -1.68
C ARG A 59 16.61 8.80 -0.80
N ARG A 60 17.79 9.34 -1.12
CA ARG A 60 19.01 9.19 -0.31
C ARG A 60 19.34 7.71 0.00
N GLY A 61 19.12 6.81 -0.96
CA GLY A 61 19.36 5.37 -0.80
C GLY A 61 18.30 4.62 0.04
N LEU A 62 17.20 5.27 0.43
CA LEU A 62 16.11 4.66 1.19
C LEU A 62 14.86 4.52 0.33
N VAL A 63 14.11 3.44 0.57
CA VAL A 63 12.76 3.23 0.04
C VAL A 63 11.76 3.41 1.18
N ALA A 64 10.73 4.21 0.96
CA ALA A 64 9.62 4.37 1.88
C ALA A 64 8.31 4.06 1.18
N THR A 65 7.41 3.35 1.87
CA THR A 65 6.06 3.04 1.42
C THR A 65 5.04 3.47 2.47
N ALA A 66 3.86 3.87 2.04
CA ALA A 66 2.75 4.22 2.92
C ALA A 66 1.41 3.86 2.28
N VAL A 67 0.48 3.38 3.10
CA VAL A 67 -0.93 3.14 2.75
C VAL A 67 -1.78 4.01 3.66
N THR A 68 -2.76 4.70 3.10
CA THR A 68 -3.77 5.43 3.88
C THR A 68 -5.09 4.70 3.81
N VAL A 69 -5.68 4.41 4.97
CA VAL A 69 -7.02 3.83 5.03
C VAL A 69 -8.03 4.94 5.34
N PRO A 70 -9.02 5.19 4.47
CA PRO A 70 -10.01 6.23 4.72
C PRO A 70 -10.82 5.92 5.98
N HIS A 71 -10.94 6.90 6.87
CA HIS A 71 -11.88 6.90 7.98
C HIS A 71 -12.98 7.91 7.68
N HIS A 72 -14.17 7.42 7.31
CA HIS A 72 -15.41 8.19 7.24
C HIS A 72 -16.32 7.78 8.39
#